data_AF-A0A1F8TPU9-F1
#
_entry.id   AF-A0A1F8TPU9-F1
#
_cell.length_a   1.000
_cell.length_b   1.000
_cell.length_c   1.000
_cell.angle_alpha   90.00
_cell.angle_beta   90.00
_cell.angle_gamma   90.00
#
_symmetry.space_group_name_H-M   'P 1'
#
loop_
_entity.id
_entity.type
_entity.pdbx_description
1 polymer ?
#
loop_
_entity_poly.entity_id
_entity_poly.type
_entity_poly.pdbx_seq_one_letter_code
_entity_poly.pdbx_strand_id
1 'polypeptide(L)' 'MILGASLSGGPVSTTQVVSSAIMGVGAAERANKVRWGVAQEIATAWLLTIPATALAAAGMYMVFVRVLP' A
#
# COMPACT_ATOMS: atom_id res chain seq x y z
N MET A 1 7.68 -11.60 -8.79
CA MET A 1 7.88 -10.41 -7.93
C MET A 1 7.98 -10.78 -6.46
N ILE A 2 6.96 -11.36 -5.82
CA ILE A 2 7.01 -11.72 -4.38
C ILE A 2 8.23 -12.58 -4.05
N LEU A 3 8.43 -13.72 -4.75
CA LEU A 3 9.61 -14.58 -4.52
C LEU A 3 10.94 -13.85 -4.76
N GLY A 4 11.01 -12.97 -5.76
CA GLY A 4 12.21 -12.15 -6.01
C GLY A 4 12.50 -11.17 -4.88
N ALA A 5 11.47 -10.54 -4.32
CA ALA A 5 11.59 -9.66 -3.15
C ALA A 5 11.98 -10.45 -1.89
N SER A 6 11.37 -11.62 -1.67
CA SER A 6 11.69 -12.49 -0.54
C SER A 6 13.13 -13.00 -0.58
N LEU A 7 13.63 -13.39 -1.75
CA LEU A 7 15.02 -13.84 -1.93
C LEU A 7 16.04 -12.70 -1.76
N SER A 8 15.64 -11.46 -2.06
CA SER A 8 16.48 -10.26 -1.85
C SER A 8 16.30 -9.63 -0.47
N GLY A 9 15.44 -10.19 0.39
CA GLY A 9 15.14 -9.66 1.72
C GLY A 9 14.34 -8.34 1.73
N GLY A 10 13.80 -7.94 0.58
CA GLY A 10 13.06 -6.68 0.44
C GLY A 10 11.64 -6.78 0.99
N PRO A 11 11.17 -5.82 1.81
CA PRO A 11 9.78 -5.77 2.25
C PRO A 11 8.86 -5.49 1.05
N VAL A 12 7.81 -6.30 0.89
CA VAL A 12 6.83 -6.15 -0.19
C VAL A 12 5.41 -6.39 0.32
N SER A 13 4.45 -5.58 -0.14
CA SER A 13 3.04 -5.76 0.16
C SER A 13 2.40 -6.78 -0.79
N THR A 14 1.98 -7.94 -0.26
CA THR A 14 1.32 -8.99 -1.03
C THR A 14 -0.02 -8.51 -1.61
N THR A 15 -0.79 -7.72 -0.86
CA THR A 15 -2.05 -7.12 -1.33
C THR A 15 -1.81 -6.21 -2.53
N GLN A 16 -0.78 -5.36 -2.48
CA GLN A 16 -0.45 -4.45 -3.58
C GLN A 16 -0.07 -5.22 -4.84
N VAL A 17 0.70 -6.30 -4.70
CA VAL A 17 1.10 -7.16 -5.82
C VAL A 17 -0.09 -7.90 -6.43
N VAL A 18 -0.95 -8.49 -5.60
CA VAL A 18 -2.12 -9.26 -6.11
C VAL A 18 -3.16 -8.33 -6.75
N SER A 19 -3.51 -7.21 -6.11
CA SER A 19 -4.48 -6.26 -6.68
C SER A 19 -4.02 -5.70 -8.02
N SER A 20 -2.74 -5.33 -8.15
CA SER A 20 -2.19 -4.84 -9.42
C SER A 20 -2.11 -5.92 -10.49
N ALA A 21 -1.80 -7.17 -10.14
CA ALA A 21 -1.84 -8.30 -11.08
C ALA A 21 -3.24 -8.54 -11.64
N ILE A 22 -4.28 -8.54 -10.79
CA ILE A 22 -5.67 -8.70 -11.21
C ILE A 22 -6.09 -7.56 -12.15
N MET A 23 -5.77 -6.31 -11.79
CA MET A 23 -6.04 -5.15 -12.66
C MET A 23 -5.29 -5.27 -13.99
N GLY A 24 -4.03 -5.74 -13.98
CA GLY A 24 -3.23 -5.94 -15.18
C GLY A 24 -3.80 -6.99 -16.12
N VAL A 25 -4.25 -8.13 -15.61
CA VAL A 25 -4.93 -9.17 -16.40
C VAL A 25 -6.23 -8.61 -17.00
N GLY A 26 -7.03 -7.90 -16.21
CA GLY A 26 -8.26 -7.27 -16.70
C GLY A 26 -7.99 -6.23 -17.80
N ALA A 27 -6.93 -5.43 -17.65
CA ALA A 27 -6.52 -4.44 -18.63
C ALA A 27 -6.02 -5.07 -19.95
N ALA A 28 -5.28 -6.18 -19.85
CA ALA A 28 -4.76 -6.93 -21.00
C ALA A 28 -5.88 -7.58 -21.83
N GLU A 29 -6.95 -8.04 -21.18
CA GLU A 29 -8.11 -8.59 -21.87
C GLU A 29 -8.97 -7.48 -22.48
N ARG A 30 -9.37 -6.48 -21.68
CA ARG A 30 -10.05 -5.26 -22.14
C ARG A 30 -10.01 -4.17 -21.07
N ALA A 31 -9.39 -3.04 -21.38
CA ALA A 31 -9.25 -1.92 -20.44
C ALA A 31 -10.57 -1.49 -19.75
N ASN A 32 -11.72 -1.61 -20.43
CA ASN A 32 -13.03 -1.27 -19.87
C ASN A 32 -13.57 -2.27 -18.83
N LYS A 33 -12.99 -3.47 -18.70
CA LYS A 33 -13.35 -4.41 -17.62
C LYS A 33 -12.79 -3.97 -16.27
N VAL A 34 -11.72 -3.16 -16.27
CA VAL A 34 -11.12 -2.65 -15.05
C VAL A 34 -11.97 -1.52 -14.49
N ARG A 35 -12.32 -1.62 -13.22
CA ARG A 35 -13.01 -0.56 -12.48
C ARG A 35 -12.01 0.52 -12.06
N TRP A 36 -11.66 1.41 -13.00
CA TRP A 36 -10.65 2.45 -12.79
C TRP A 36 -10.91 3.36 -11.59
N GLY A 37 -12.18 3.62 -11.24
CA GLY A 37 -12.52 4.36 -10.02
C GLY A 37 -12.03 3.67 -8.75
N VAL A 38 -12.21 2.35 -8.65
CA VAL A 38 -11.70 1.55 -7.50
C VAL A 38 -10.18 1.49 -7.52
N ALA A 39 -9.57 1.35 -8.70
CA ALA A 39 -8.12 1.38 -8.84
C ALA A 39 -7.50 2.69 -8.32
N GLN A 40 -8.13 3.83 -8.64
CA GLN A 40 -7.72 5.14 -8.17
C GLN A 40 -7.92 5.32 -6.66
N GLU A 41 -9.04 4.84 -6.11
CA GLU A 41 -9.29 4.86 -4.67
C GLU A 41 -8.22 4.07 -3.91
N ILE A 42 -7.90 2.86 -4.38
CA ILE A 42 -6.85 2.01 -3.82
C ILE A 42 -5.48 2.71 -3.88
N ALA A 43 -5.11 3.28 -5.02
CA ALA A 43 -3.83 3.97 -5.18
C ALA A 43 -3.72 5.19 -4.25
N THR A 44 -4.82 5.94 -4.10
CA THR A 44 -4.88 7.10 -3.21
C THR A 44 -4.75 6.66 -1.75
N ALA A 45 -5.41 5.57 -1.36
CA ALA A 45 -5.28 5.00 -0.03
C ALA A 45 -3.84 4.56 0.27
N TRP A 46 -3.13 3.93 -0.68
CA TRP A 46 -1.72 3.56 -0.49
C TRP A 46 -0.83 4.78 -0.25
N LEU A 47 -1.05 5.88 -0.99
CA LEU A 47 -0.30 7.11 -0.79
C LEU A 47 -0.63 7.82 0.52
N LEU A 48 -1.89 7.80 0.96
CA LEU A 48 -2.33 8.49 2.18
C LEU A 48 -2.02 7.71 3.47
N THR A 49 -2.01 6.39 3.42
CA THR A 49 -1.77 5.56 4.61
C THR A 49 -0.35 5.73 5.17
N ILE A 50 0.66 5.90 4.32
CA ILE A 50 2.05 6.15 4.76
C ILE A 50 2.19 7.44 5.59
N PRO A 51 1.82 8.64 5.10
CA PRO A 51 1.92 9.87 5.88
C PRO A 51 0.97 9.85 7.09
N ALA A 52 -0.24 9.29 6.95
CA ALA A 52 -1.18 9.21 8.08
C ALA A 52 -0.61 8.37 9.23
N THR A 53 -0.04 7.20 8.93
CA THR A 53 0.57 6.33 9.95
C THR A 53 1.86 6.94 10.52
N ALA A 54 2.67 7.61 9.70
CA ALA A 54 3.85 8.31 10.18
C ALA A 54 3.51 9.44 11.16
N LEU A 55 2.50 10.26 10.83
CA LEU A 55 2.03 11.34 11.71
C LEU A 55 1.40 10.79 13.00
N ALA A 56 0.60 9.73 12.90
CA ALA A 56 0.02 9.07 14.06
C ALA A 56 1.11 8.51 15.00
N ALA A 57 2.12 7.82 14.45
CA ALA A 57 3.24 7.29 15.20
C ALA A 57 4.07 8.41 15.87
N ALA A 58 4.35 9.50 15.14
CA ALA A 58 5.07 10.65 15.68
C ALA A 58 4.30 11.31 16.83
N GLY A 59 2.99 11.51 16.67
CA GLY A 59 2.13 12.06 17.73
C GLY A 59 2.11 11.17 18.97
N MET A 60 1.96 9.86 18.78
CA MET A 60 1.95 8.89 19.88
C MET A 60 3.30 8.85 20.61
N TYR A 61 4.41 8.86 19.87
CA TYR A 61 5.76 8.92 20.44
C TYR A 61 5.99 10.19 21.26
N MET A 62 5.54 11.35 20.76
CA MET A 62 5.65 12.61 21.49
C MET A 62 4.85 12.61 22.80
N VAL A 63 3.68 11.97 22.83
CA VAL A 63 2.91 11.81 24.06
C VAL A 63 3.62 10.86 25.01
N PHE A 64 4.07 9.70 24.51
CA PHE A 64 4.76 8.70 25.32
C PHE A 64 6.00 9.28 26.03
N VAL A 65 6.86 10.00 25.30
CA VAL A 65 8.08 10.62 25.85
C VAL A 65 7.79 11.79 26.79
N ARG A 66 6.64 12.47 26.66
CA ARG A 66 6.26 13.56 27.57
C ARG A 66 5.57 13.09 28.84
N VAL A 67 4.95 11.91 28.82
CA VAL A 67 4.12 11.40 29.93
C VAL A 67 4.85 10.35 30.75
N LEU A 68 5.66 9.49 30.13
CA LEU A 68 6.57 8.60 30.86
C LEU A 68 7.98 9.24 30.94
N PRO A 69 8.58 9.32 32.14
CA PRO A 69 9.94 9.84 32.32
C PRO A 69 11.01 8.96 31.67
#